data_AF-A0A4Y2M6A6-F1
#
_entry.id   AF-A0A4Y2M6A6-F1
#
_cell.length_a   1.000
_cell.length_b   1.000
_cell.length_c   1.000
_cell.angle_alpha   90.00
_cell.angle_beta   90.00
_cell.angle_gamma   90.00
#
_symmetry.space_group_name_H-M   'P 1'
#
loop_
_entity.id
_entity.type
_entity.pdbx_description
1 polymer ?
#
loop_
_entity_poly.entity_id
_entity_poly.type
_entity_poly.pdbx_seq_one_letter_code
_entity_poly.pdbx_strand_id
1 'polypeptide(L)'
;MLSNWAQSSNNVNLASFAVSLEIARRGKPFTDGEYVKDCFIRASEELFRDFKNKAEIMKKIKDFPLSAKTVQDRTAKMSSNVTHMQVKDIQLASALSLAIDESFDIKDTAQVPLFVRYMSSQGPKELLGLLPLLGQTRGEDRANAVQKYLEDNGIDINKIVSLATDGARIMTGIYRGVTSILQKKINHEILTFHCIIHQEALCAQTFPAEIVEVMNLVIKIINSILAKALYHRQFKYFLEEIDSQFSDLLLHNKVRWLSRGNALHRFALCLSEIKTFLNEKSNDHPQLEEDKWLQKFNFMVDTTMKLNELNLKLQGKGNPAYALLEEVVCFEKILFFVENMESSKLPHFKNLRQYRDETNATIDTNYFSIALKT
;
A
#
# COMPACT_ATOMS: atom_id res chain seq x y z
N MET A 1 16.51 -21.13 -8.06
CA MET A 1 15.92 -21.51 -6.75
C MET A 1 15.71 -23.02 -6.60
N LEU A 2 15.23 -23.76 -7.61
CA LEU A 2 15.01 -25.22 -7.50
C LEU A 2 16.27 -26.08 -7.71
N SER A 3 17.35 -25.54 -8.28
CA SER A 3 18.55 -26.29 -8.68
C SER A 3 19.28 -26.98 -7.52
N ASN A 4 19.27 -26.42 -6.32
CA ASN A 4 19.92 -27.05 -5.15
C ASN A 4 19.08 -28.18 -4.55
N TRP A 5 17.75 -28.14 -4.72
CA TRP A 5 16.85 -29.20 -4.23
C TRP A 5 16.72 -30.34 -5.24
N ALA A 6 17.03 -30.08 -6.52
CA ALA A 6 17.13 -31.05 -7.61
C ALA A 6 18.15 -32.17 -7.38
N GLN A 7 18.98 -32.08 -6.34
CA GLN A 7 19.87 -33.18 -5.91
C GLN A 7 19.14 -34.28 -5.13
N SER A 8 17.86 -34.13 -4.77
CA SER A 8 17.09 -35.25 -4.24
C SER A 8 16.72 -36.19 -5.41
N SER A 9 17.15 -37.45 -5.34
CA SER A 9 16.85 -38.51 -6.32
C SER A 9 15.37 -38.91 -6.43
N ASN A 10 14.47 -38.19 -5.75
CA ASN A 10 13.04 -38.47 -5.71
C ASN A 10 12.22 -37.36 -6.38
N ASN A 11 11.79 -37.62 -7.62
CA ASN A 11 10.94 -36.72 -8.43
C ASN A 11 9.67 -36.25 -7.68
N VAL A 12 9.14 -37.06 -6.77
CA VAL A 12 7.95 -36.73 -5.98
C VAL A 12 8.22 -35.57 -5.02
N ASN A 13 9.40 -35.54 -4.40
CA ASN A 13 9.80 -34.43 -3.54
C ASN A 13 9.98 -33.14 -4.34
N LEU A 14 10.57 -33.21 -5.54
CA LEU A 14 10.76 -32.03 -6.39
C LEU A 14 9.44 -31.41 -6.84
N ALA A 15 8.51 -32.25 -7.34
CA ALA A 15 7.18 -31.80 -7.71
C ALA A 15 6.49 -31.06 -6.55
N SER A 16 6.80 -31.48 -5.33
CA SER A 16 6.08 -31.02 -4.16
C SER A 16 6.61 -29.67 -3.65
N PHE A 17 7.91 -29.40 -3.84
CA PHE A 17 8.45 -28.05 -3.75
C PHE A 17 7.87 -27.13 -4.83
N ALA A 18 7.71 -27.62 -6.07
CA ALA A 18 7.15 -26.82 -7.15
C ALA A 18 5.70 -26.39 -6.88
N VAL A 19 4.85 -27.30 -6.40
CA VAL A 19 3.46 -26.93 -6.04
C VAL A 19 3.42 -26.04 -4.80
N SER A 20 4.21 -26.33 -3.76
CA SER A 20 4.27 -25.46 -2.57
C SER A 20 4.75 -24.05 -2.92
N LEU A 21 5.68 -23.92 -3.87
CA LEU A 21 6.12 -22.61 -4.37
C LEU A 21 4.98 -21.85 -5.03
N GLU A 22 4.14 -22.51 -5.82
CA GLU A 22 3.01 -21.86 -6.48
C GLU A 22 1.93 -21.41 -5.48
N ILE A 23 1.65 -22.23 -4.46
CA ILE A 23 0.75 -21.87 -3.35
C ILE A 23 1.30 -20.63 -2.64
N ALA A 24 2.58 -20.65 -2.25
CA ALA A 24 3.21 -19.55 -1.52
C ALA A 24 3.27 -18.26 -2.37
N ARG A 25 3.64 -18.36 -3.65
CA ARG A 25 3.75 -17.22 -4.57
C ARG A 25 2.41 -16.49 -4.76
N ARG A 26 1.30 -17.23 -4.69
CA ARG A 26 -0.07 -16.68 -4.79
C ARG A 26 -0.67 -16.27 -3.45
N GLY A 27 0.06 -16.41 -2.34
CA GLY A 27 -0.45 -16.11 -0.99
C GLY A 27 -1.63 -16.99 -0.59
N LYS A 28 -1.68 -18.24 -1.08
CA LYS A 28 -2.77 -19.17 -0.77
C LYS A 28 -2.54 -19.91 0.55
N PRO A 29 -3.62 -20.32 1.26
CA PRO A 29 -3.49 -21.12 2.48
C PRO A 29 -2.69 -22.40 2.27
N PHE A 30 -1.94 -22.84 3.29
CA PHE A 30 -1.18 -24.10 3.19
C PHE A 30 -2.09 -25.33 3.01
N THR A 31 -3.33 -25.26 3.50
CA THR A 31 -4.37 -26.28 3.33
C THR A 31 -4.73 -26.51 1.86
N ASP A 32 -4.49 -25.54 0.97
CA ASP A 32 -4.75 -25.70 -0.46
C ASP A 32 -3.89 -26.81 -1.09
N GLY A 33 -2.80 -27.24 -0.43
CA GLY A 33 -2.03 -28.40 -0.87
C GLY A 33 -2.88 -29.67 -0.96
N GLU A 34 -3.75 -29.91 0.03
CA GLU A 34 -4.62 -31.09 0.07
C GLU A 34 -5.69 -31.00 -1.03
N TYR A 35 -6.29 -29.81 -1.19
CA TYR A 35 -7.22 -29.54 -2.28
C TYR A 35 -6.60 -29.80 -3.66
N VAL A 36 -5.39 -29.27 -3.91
CA VAL A 36 -4.67 -29.49 -5.17
C VAL A 36 -4.38 -30.97 -5.39
N LYS A 37 -4.00 -31.71 -4.34
CA LYS A 37 -3.75 -33.15 -4.41
C LYS A 37 -5.02 -33.92 -4.78
N ASP A 38 -6.15 -33.61 -4.15
CA ASP A 38 -7.43 -34.28 -4.42
C ASP A 38 -7.92 -34.00 -5.84
N CYS A 39 -7.81 -32.75 -6.30
CA CYS A 39 -8.08 -32.40 -7.70
C CYS A 39 -7.19 -33.20 -8.64
N PHE A 40 -5.89 -33.30 -8.34
CA PHE A 40 -4.95 -34.00 -9.19
C PHE A 40 -5.24 -35.51 -9.25
N ILE A 41 -5.64 -36.13 -8.14
CA ILE A 41 -6.07 -37.54 -8.10
C ILE A 41 -7.31 -37.74 -8.98
N ARG A 42 -8.39 -36.97 -8.74
CA ARG A 42 -9.66 -37.16 -9.46
C ARG A 42 -9.52 -36.90 -10.97
N ALA A 43 -8.81 -35.84 -11.35
CA ALA A 43 -8.57 -35.55 -12.77
C ALA A 43 -7.73 -36.65 -13.44
N SER A 44 -6.73 -37.19 -12.73
CA SER A 44 -5.86 -38.24 -13.26
C SER A 44 -6.55 -39.58 -13.45
N GLU A 45 -7.57 -39.90 -12.64
CA GLU A 45 -8.36 -41.11 -12.81
C GLU A 45 -9.08 -41.16 -14.18
N GLU A 46 -9.53 -39.99 -14.64
CA GLU A 46 -10.19 -39.78 -15.92
C GLU A 46 -9.19 -39.62 -17.06
N LEU A 47 -8.20 -38.73 -16.91
CA LEU A 47 -7.22 -38.41 -17.96
C LEU A 47 -6.37 -39.62 -18.38
N PHE A 48 -6.06 -40.51 -17.43
CA PHE A 48 -5.20 -41.68 -17.68
C PHE A 48 -6.00 -42.98 -17.68
N ARG A 49 -7.32 -42.93 -17.88
CA ARG A 49 -8.19 -44.12 -17.85
C ARG A 49 -7.70 -45.24 -18.77
N ASP A 50 -7.27 -44.89 -19.98
CA ASP A 50 -6.89 -45.84 -21.03
C ASP A 50 -5.38 -46.13 -21.07
N PHE A 51 -4.60 -45.58 -20.12
CA PHE A 51 -3.15 -45.74 -20.10
C PHE A 51 -2.75 -47.07 -19.46
N LYS A 52 -1.88 -47.84 -20.14
CA LYS A 52 -1.39 -49.14 -19.64
C LYS A 52 -0.68 -49.05 -18.29
N ASN A 53 -0.02 -47.93 -18.00
CA ASN A 53 0.69 -47.66 -16.75
C ASN A 53 -0.10 -46.80 -15.75
N LYS A 54 -1.44 -46.72 -15.88
CA LYS A 54 -2.32 -45.94 -14.97
C LYS A 54 -2.01 -46.18 -13.49
N ALA A 55 -1.89 -47.45 -13.09
CA ALA A 55 -1.66 -47.79 -11.68
C ALA A 55 -0.36 -47.18 -11.12
N GLU A 56 0.71 -47.16 -11.93
CA GLU A 56 2.00 -46.57 -11.55
C GLU A 56 1.91 -45.05 -11.44
N ILE A 57 1.24 -44.40 -12.39
CA ILE A 57 0.99 -42.95 -12.38
C ILE A 57 0.18 -42.56 -11.14
N MET A 58 -0.93 -43.26 -10.90
CA MET A 58 -1.79 -43.00 -9.74
C MET A 58 -1.07 -43.23 -8.42
N LYS A 59 -0.19 -44.24 -8.34
CA LYS A 59 0.65 -44.45 -7.16
C LYS A 59 1.56 -43.26 -6.90
N LYS A 60 2.25 -42.75 -7.93
CA LYS A 60 3.11 -41.55 -7.81
C LYS A 60 2.35 -40.31 -7.35
N ILE A 61 1.11 -40.12 -7.82
CA ILE A 61 0.25 -39.00 -7.40
C ILE A 61 -0.23 -39.19 -5.96
N LYS A 62 -0.56 -40.41 -5.55
CA LYS A 62 -0.96 -40.69 -4.15
C LYS A 62 0.21 -40.51 -3.18
N ASP A 63 1.42 -40.89 -3.57
CA ASP A 63 2.64 -40.72 -2.78
C ASP A 63 3.10 -39.25 -2.71
N PHE A 64 2.49 -38.37 -3.50
CA PHE A 64 2.79 -36.93 -3.55
C PHE A 64 2.47 -36.25 -2.21
N PRO A 65 3.47 -35.79 -1.42
CA PRO A 65 3.18 -35.21 -0.12
C PRO A 65 2.73 -33.77 -0.34
N LEU A 66 1.51 -33.43 0.06
CA LEU A 66 0.97 -32.08 -0.09
C LEU A 66 0.06 -31.68 1.09
N SER A 67 0.24 -32.31 2.25
CA SER A 67 -0.47 -31.87 3.45
C SER A 67 -0.10 -30.44 3.80
N ALA A 68 -0.99 -29.76 4.54
CA ALA A 68 -0.74 -28.38 4.98
C ALA A 68 0.62 -28.23 5.67
N LYS A 69 0.99 -29.21 6.50
CA LYS A 69 2.29 -29.25 7.18
C LYS A 69 3.45 -29.34 6.21
N THR A 70 3.34 -30.17 5.16
CA THR A 70 4.42 -30.28 4.18
C THR A 70 4.56 -29.03 3.33
N VAL A 71 3.45 -28.39 2.95
CA VAL A 71 3.49 -27.11 2.22
C VAL A 71 4.17 -26.03 3.07
N GLN A 72 3.82 -25.94 4.36
CA GLN A 72 4.47 -25.04 5.30
C GLN A 72 5.97 -25.31 5.37
N ASP A 73 6.38 -26.56 5.62
CA ASP A 73 7.78 -26.92 5.81
C ASP A 73 8.63 -26.65 4.55
N ARG A 74 8.09 -26.91 3.35
CA ARG A 74 8.78 -26.58 2.09
C ARG A 74 8.89 -25.10 1.85
N THR A 75 7.82 -24.35 2.15
CA THR A 75 7.83 -22.89 2.04
C THR A 75 8.89 -22.29 2.96
N ALA A 76 8.99 -22.77 4.20
CA ALA A 76 10.02 -22.37 5.15
C ALA A 76 11.43 -22.71 4.61
N LYS A 77 11.66 -23.94 4.13
CA LYS A 77 12.96 -24.35 3.54
C LYS A 77 13.36 -23.50 2.33
N MET A 78 12.42 -23.21 1.43
CA MET A 78 12.66 -22.35 0.28
C MET A 78 12.98 -20.92 0.73
N SER A 79 12.20 -20.37 1.67
CA SER A 79 12.42 -19.05 2.25
C SER A 79 13.82 -18.93 2.87
N SER A 80 14.20 -19.86 3.75
CA SER A 80 15.53 -19.89 4.37
C SER A 80 16.66 -19.95 3.34
N ASN A 81 16.50 -20.73 2.27
CA ASN A 81 17.49 -20.79 1.20
C ASN A 81 17.58 -19.47 0.42
N VAL A 82 16.45 -18.79 0.15
CA VAL A 82 16.43 -17.48 -0.48
C VAL A 82 17.12 -16.44 0.41
N THR A 83 16.77 -16.37 1.69
CA THR A 83 17.41 -15.49 2.67
C THR A 83 18.91 -15.74 2.71
N HIS A 84 19.35 -17.00 2.81
CA HIS A 84 20.78 -17.35 2.84
C HIS A 84 21.54 -16.88 1.60
N MET A 85 20.97 -17.10 0.40
CA MET A 85 21.59 -16.62 -0.84
C MET A 85 21.65 -15.08 -0.89
N GLN A 86 20.59 -14.40 -0.46
CA GLN A 86 20.55 -12.94 -0.44
C GLN A 86 21.54 -12.35 0.58
N VAL A 87 21.66 -12.95 1.76
CA VAL A 87 22.64 -12.54 2.78
C VAL A 87 24.06 -12.66 2.24
N LYS A 88 24.38 -13.75 1.53
CA LYS A 88 25.69 -13.88 0.86
C LYS A 88 25.92 -12.78 -0.17
N ASP A 89 24.93 -12.47 -1.00
CA ASP A 89 25.06 -11.38 -1.99
C ASP A 89 25.27 -10.03 -1.27
N ILE A 90 24.57 -9.77 -0.17
CA ILE A 90 24.70 -8.54 0.64
C ILE A 90 26.09 -8.43 1.27
N GLN A 91 26.61 -9.53 1.82
CA GLN A 91 27.96 -9.57 2.39
C GLN A 91 29.03 -9.20 1.36
N LEU A 92 28.82 -9.54 0.08
CA LEU A 92 29.72 -9.21 -1.02
C LEU A 92 29.50 -7.80 -1.58
N ALA A 93 28.32 -7.21 -1.38
CA ALA A 93 28.02 -5.87 -1.88
C ALA A 93 28.96 -4.82 -1.26
N SER A 94 29.31 -3.81 -2.05
CA SER A 94 30.16 -2.69 -1.61
C SER A 94 29.38 -1.61 -0.86
N ALA A 95 28.08 -1.49 -1.15
CA ALA A 95 27.20 -0.48 -0.57
C ALA A 95 25.77 -1.00 -0.44
N LEU A 96 25.08 -0.56 0.62
CA LEU A 96 23.73 -0.97 0.99
C LEU A 96 22.86 0.27 1.28
N SER A 97 21.60 0.19 0.89
CA SER A 97 20.57 1.15 1.30
C SER A 97 19.53 0.43 2.15
N LEU A 98 19.18 1.02 3.29
CA LEU A 98 18.15 0.49 4.18
C LEU A 98 16.85 1.29 4.02
N ALA A 99 15.70 0.60 4.07
CA ALA A 99 14.42 1.23 4.39
C ALA A 99 13.81 0.53 5.60
N ILE A 100 13.42 1.31 6.61
CA ILE A 100 12.89 0.82 7.88
C ILE A 100 11.50 1.42 8.07
N ASP A 101 10.54 0.55 8.33
CA ASP A 101 9.16 0.93 8.63
C ASP A 101 8.69 0.28 9.94
N GLU A 102 7.47 0.59 10.38
CA GLU A 102 6.80 -0.08 11.49
C GLU A 102 5.50 -0.74 11.03
N SER A 103 5.29 -1.98 11.44
CA SER A 103 4.03 -2.69 11.22
C SER A 103 3.63 -3.45 12.47
N PHE A 104 2.33 -3.63 12.67
CA PHE A 104 1.77 -4.50 13.68
C PHE A 104 1.14 -5.72 13.01
N ASP A 105 1.36 -6.91 13.55
CA ASP A 105 0.64 -8.10 13.09
C ASP A 105 -0.76 -8.22 13.72
N ILE A 106 -1.54 -9.21 13.29
CA ILE A 106 -2.90 -9.44 13.78
C ILE A 106 -2.98 -9.79 15.28
N LYS A 107 -1.84 -10.08 15.92
CA LYS A 107 -1.72 -10.36 17.36
C LYS A 107 -1.12 -9.17 18.10
N ASP A 108 -1.13 -7.98 17.49
CA ASP A 108 -0.55 -6.74 17.99
C ASP A 108 0.96 -6.84 18.30
N THR A 109 1.66 -7.79 17.71
CA THR A 109 3.12 -7.85 17.81
C THR A 109 3.71 -6.81 16.88
N ALA A 110 4.40 -5.83 17.44
CA ALA A 110 5.15 -4.84 16.68
C ALA A 110 6.32 -5.52 15.96
N GLN A 111 6.50 -5.18 14.69
CA GLN A 111 7.56 -5.69 13.84
C GLN A 111 8.22 -4.53 13.11
N VAL A 112 9.51 -4.69 12.84
CA VAL A 112 10.29 -3.79 11.99
C VAL A 112 10.47 -4.45 10.63
N PRO A 113 9.69 -4.07 9.62
CA PRO A 113 10.04 -4.28 8.22
C PRO A 113 11.38 -3.61 7.91
N LEU A 114 12.39 -4.44 7.61
CA LEU A 114 13.71 -4.02 7.18
C LEU A 114 13.89 -4.40 5.71
N PHE A 115 13.92 -3.39 4.84
CA PHE A 115 14.31 -3.56 3.45
C PHE A 115 15.79 -3.25 3.28
N VAL A 116 16.54 -4.16 2.66
CA VAL A 116 17.94 -3.97 2.28
C VAL A 116 18.02 -3.98 0.76
N ARG A 117 18.38 -2.85 0.17
CA ARG A 117 18.60 -2.71 -1.28
C ARG A 117 20.10 -2.68 -1.56
N TYR A 118 20.52 -3.49 -2.53
CA TYR A 118 21.93 -3.65 -2.90
C TYR A 118 22.07 -4.01 -4.38
N MET A 119 23.29 -3.83 -4.91
CA MET A 119 23.61 -4.22 -6.29
C MET A 119 24.21 -5.63 -6.31
N SER A 120 23.57 -6.55 -7.01
CA SER A 120 24.12 -7.88 -7.31
C SER A 120 24.67 -7.95 -8.73
N SER A 121 25.32 -9.04 -9.09
CA SER A 121 25.74 -9.30 -10.48
C SER A 121 24.58 -9.37 -11.48
N GLN A 122 23.35 -9.56 -11.00
CA GLN A 122 22.13 -9.63 -11.81
C GLN A 122 21.31 -8.32 -11.77
N GLY A 123 21.87 -7.26 -11.16
CA GLY A 123 21.20 -5.98 -10.97
C GLY A 123 20.70 -5.75 -9.54
N PRO A 124 19.84 -4.72 -9.33
CA PRO A 124 19.38 -4.33 -8.01
C PRO A 124 18.48 -5.41 -7.41
N LYS A 125 18.78 -5.80 -6.17
CA LYS A 125 17.98 -6.75 -5.39
C LYS A 125 17.55 -6.11 -4.07
N GLU A 126 16.46 -6.64 -3.54
CA GLU A 126 15.86 -6.22 -2.27
C GLU A 126 15.64 -7.46 -1.39
N LEU A 127 16.06 -7.37 -0.14
CA LEU A 127 15.74 -8.34 0.91
C LEU A 127 14.79 -7.66 1.90
N LEU A 128 13.67 -8.30 2.22
CA LEU A 128 12.78 -7.88 3.30
C LEU A 128 12.94 -8.84 4.48
N GLY A 129 13.37 -8.32 5.62
CA GLY A 129 13.28 -8.98 6.92
C GLY A 129 12.11 -8.41 7.72
N LEU A 130 11.40 -9.26 8.46
CA LEU A 130 10.45 -8.83 9.49
C LEU A 130 11.08 -9.14 10.85
N LEU A 131 11.47 -8.10 11.57
CA LEU A 131 12.14 -8.23 12.86
C LEU A 131 11.11 -8.02 13.98
N PRO A 132 10.67 -9.08 14.69
CA PRO A 132 9.72 -8.92 15.78
C PRO A 132 10.35 -8.17 16.95
N LEU A 133 9.60 -7.22 17.52
CA LEU A 133 9.99 -6.52 18.74
C LEU A 133 9.41 -7.25 19.96
N LEU A 134 10.26 -7.54 20.94
CA LEU A 134 9.85 -8.19 22.18
C LEU A 134 9.61 -7.12 23.26
N GLY A 135 8.35 -6.77 23.48
CA GLY A 135 7.90 -5.95 24.60
C GLY A 135 7.79 -4.45 24.33
N GLN A 136 8.87 -3.77 23.96
CA GLN A 136 8.89 -2.31 23.77
C GLN A 136 9.09 -1.90 22.31
N THR A 137 8.55 -0.72 21.97
CA THR A 137 8.58 -0.12 20.64
C THR A 137 9.26 1.24 20.67
N ARG A 138 10.39 1.39 21.37
CA ARG A 138 11.19 2.63 21.35
C ARG A 138 12.13 2.63 20.14
N GLY A 139 12.64 3.81 19.78
CA GLY A 139 13.60 3.93 18.67
C GLY A 139 14.87 3.11 18.92
N GLU A 140 15.31 3.04 20.18
CA GLU A 140 16.41 2.18 20.64
C GLU A 140 16.13 0.70 20.38
N ASP A 141 14.94 0.19 20.72
CA ASP A 141 14.58 -1.22 20.51
C ASP A 141 14.62 -1.60 19.01
N ARG A 142 14.09 -0.71 18.15
CA ARG A 142 14.14 -0.89 16.69
C ARG A 142 15.56 -0.87 16.16
N ALA A 143 16.36 0.12 16.56
CA ALA A 143 17.75 0.21 16.15
C ALA A 143 18.57 -1.00 16.60
N ASN A 144 18.31 -1.51 17.82
CA ASN A 144 18.96 -2.71 18.35
C ASN A 144 18.53 -3.97 17.59
N ALA A 145 17.25 -4.10 17.23
CA ALA A 145 16.76 -5.20 16.41
C ALA A 145 17.45 -5.23 15.04
N VAL A 146 17.59 -4.07 14.39
CA VAL A 146 18.29 -3.94 13.11
C VAL A 146 19.77 -4.24 13.26
N GLN A 147 20.46 -3.69 14.26
CA GLN A 147 21.87 -4.00 14.54
C GLN A 147 22.09 -5.49 14.76
N LYS A 148 21.29 -6.10 15.64
CA LYS A 148 21.37 -7.54 15.91
C LYS A 148 21.15 -8.37 14.64
N TYR A 149 20.19 -8.00 13.81
CA TYR A 149 19.96 -8.69 12.54
C TYR A 149 21.18 -8.59 11.60
N LEU A 150 21.81 -7.42 11.50
CA LEU A 150 23.02 -7.25 10.70
C LEU A 150 24.18 -8.08 11.25
N GLU A 151 24.38 -8.06 12.58
CA GLU A 151 25.42 -8.84 13.27
C GLU A 151 25.22 -10.35 13.10
N ASP A 152 24.01 -10.87 13.36
CA ASP A 152 23.65 -12.29 13.24
C ASP A 152 23.87 -12.81 11.81
N ASN A 153 23.75 -11.93 10.81
CA ASN A 153 23.97 -12.25 9.39
C ASN A 153 25.35 -11.84 8.88
N GLY A 154 26.27 -11.37 9.74
CA GLY A 154 27.62 -10.96 9.35
C GLY A 154 27.66 -9.82 8.30
N ILE A 155 26.66 -8.95 8.32
CA ILE A 155 26.55 -7.80 7.42
C ILE A 155 27.27 -6.62 8.08
N ASP A 156 28.31 -6.10 7.43
CA ASP A 156 29.04 -4.92 7.92
C ASP A 156 28.16 -3.67 7.84
N ILE A 157 27.90 -3.07 9.00
CA ILE A 157 27.10 -1.86 9.14
C ILE A 157 27.73 -0.66 8.41
N ASN A 158 29.05 -0.64 8.24
CA ASN A 158 29.78 0.43 7.54
C ASN A 158 29.63 0.35 6.00
N LYS A 159 28.84 -0.58 5.48
CA LYS A 159 28.44 -0.59 4.06
C LYS A 159 27.16 0.19 3.80
N ILE A 160 26.46 0.63 4.84
CA ILE A 160 25.19 1.34 4.71
C ILE A 160 25.46 2.77 4.27
N VAL A 161 25.08 3.12 3.04
CA VAL A 161 25.25 4.47 2.48
C VAL A 161 24.01 5.33 2.61
N SER A 162 22.84 4.71 2.81
CA SER A 162 21.59 5.46 3.00
C SER A 162 20.55 4.73 3.82
N LEU A 163 19.64 5.52 4.41
CA LEU A 163 18.56 5.05 5.27
C LEU A 163 17.26 5.81 4.97
N ALA A 164 16.18 5.10 4.65
CA ALA A 164 14.84 5.66 4.46
C ALA A 164 13.90 5.24 5.60
N THR A 165 13.10 6.18 6.12
CA THR A 165 12.12 5.91 7.19
C THR A 165 10.83 6.70 6.99
N ASP A 166 9.76 6.37 7.72
CA ASP A 166 8.47 7.09 7.72
C ASP A 166 8.55 8.53 8.28
N GLY A 167 9.72 8.97 8.76
CA GLY A 167 9.93 10.30 9.30
C GLY A 167 9.43 10.51 10.73
N ALA A 168 8.80 9.51 11.37
CA ALA A 168 8.29 9.62 12.73
C ALA A 168 9.40 9.96 13.72
N ARG A 169 9.09 10.69 14.80
CA ARG A 169 10.08 11.08 15.82
C ARG A 169 10.85 9.90 16.40
N ILE A 170 10.22 8.73 16.45
CA ILE A 170 10.84 7.49 16.94
C ILE A 170 11.89 6.96 15.95
N MET A 171 11.75 7.27 14.65
CA MET A 171 12.72 6.94 13.61
C MET A 171 13.80 8.03 13.48
N THR A 172 13.43 9.31 13.50
CA THR A 172 14.30 10.45 13.12
C THR A 172 14.83 11.29 14.28
N GLY A 173 14.42 11.01 15.53
CA GLY A 173 14.78 11.81 16.69
C GLY A 173 16.29 11.86 16.97
N ILE A 174 16.83 13.07 17.20
CA ILE A 174 18.27 13.35 17.31
C ILE A 174 19.00 12.48 18.35
N TYR A 175 18.34 12.17 19.48
CA TYR A 175 18.98 11.43 20.58
C TYR A 175 18.70 9.94 20.55
N ARG A 176 17.43 9.55 20.29
CA ARG A 176 16.90 8.19 20.44
C ARG A 176 16.21 7.65 19.19
N GLY A 177 16.30 8.36 18.07
CA GLY A 177 15.77 7.93 16.79
C GLY A 177 16.61 6.81 16.18
N VAL A 178 15.97 5.89 15.48
CA VAL A 178 16.65 4.81 14.74
C VAL A 178 17.76 5.34 13.84
N THR A 179 17.50 6.41 13.08
CA THR A 179 18.47 7.03 12.17
C THR A 179 19.69 7.52 12.93
N SER A 180 19.49 8.28 14.02
CA SER A 180 20.57 8.85 14.81
C SER A 180 21.38 7.80 15.55
N ILE A 181 20.76 6.69 15.99
CA ILE A 181 21.46 5.58 16.64
C ILE A 181 22.34 4.85 15.62
N LEU A 182 21.81 4.52 14.44
CA LEU A 182 22.57 3.84 13.39
C LEU A 182 23.71 4.74 12.86
N GLN A 183 23.45 6.04 12.66
CA GLN A 183 24.48 7.01 12.25
C GLN A 183 25.66 7.07 13.21
N LYS A 184 25.44 6.98 14.54
CA LYS A 184 26.53 6.98 15.52
C LYS A 184 27.42 5.73 15.45
N LYS A 185 26.93 4.65 14.85
CA LYS A 185 27.64 3.37 14.72
C LYS A 185 28.38 3.24 13.39
N ILE A 186 27.94 3.98 12.38
CA ILE A 186 28.55 3.98 11.04
C ILE A 186 29.70 4.99 11.04
N ASN A 187 30.86 4.58 10.53
CA ASN A 187 32.08 5.38 10.58
C ASN A 187 32.18 6.47 9.50
N HIS A 188 31.12 6.67 8.72
CA HIS A 188 31.04 7.65 7.64
C HIS A 188 29.65 8.30 7.59
N GLU A 189 29.53 9.38 6.82
CA GLU A 189 28.25 10.04 6.61
C GLU A 189 27.31 9.17 5.74
N ILE A 190 26.02 9.15 6.08
CA ILE A 190 24.99 8.43 5.33
C ILE A 190 23.86 9.37 4.93
N LEU A 191 23.24 9.10 3.79
CA LEU A 191 22.07 9.84 3.33
C LEU A 191 20.82 9.36 4.06
N THR A 192 20.07 10.27 4.66
CA THR A 192 18.78 9.95 5.29
C THR A 192 17.63 10.48 4.46
N PHE A 193 16.63 9.64 4.23
CA PHE A 193 15.44 9.97 3.46
C PHE A 193 14.19 9.82 4.33
N HIS A 194 13.34 10.83 4.28
CA HIS A 194 11.95 10.70 4.71
C HIS A 194 11.18 10.07 3.55
N CYS A 195 10.40 9.03 3.82
CA CYS A 195 9.54 8.38 2.85
C CYS A 195 8.68 9.42 2.12
N ILE A 196 8.87 9.52 0.81
CA ILE A 196 8.21 10.53 -0.05
C ILE A 196 6.68 10.41 -0.03
N ILE A 197 6.16 9.19 0.14
CA ILE A 197 4.72 8.93 0.26
C ILE A 197 4.18 9.41 1.61
N HIS A 198 4.95 9.26 2.69
CA HIS A 198 4.57 9.81 3.99
C HIS A 198 4.62 11.35 3.97
N GLN A 199 5.62 11.94 3.30
CA GLN A 199 5.68 13.39 3.11
C GLN A 199 4.47 13.94 2.33
N GLU A 200 4.09 13.29 1.22
CA GLU A 200 2.88 13.65 0.47
C GLU A 200 1.63 13.56 1.35
N ALA A 201 1.48 12.46 2.10
CA ALA A 201 0.34 12.28 3.00
C ALA A 201 0.32 13.28 4.17
N LEU A 202 1.48 13.80 4.59
CA LEU A 202 1.57 14.87 5.59
C LEU A 202 1.26 16.24 4.99
N CYS A 203 1.68 16.53 3.76
CA CYS A 203 1.29 17.73 3.03
C CYS A 203 -0.23 17.81 2.88
N ALA A 204 -0.88 16.68 2.57
CA ALA A 204 -2.33 16.63 2.54
C ALA A 204 -3.03 16.91 3.90
N GLN A 205 -2.31 16.92 5.03
CA GLN A 205 -2.86 17.29 6.33
C GLN A 205 -2.72 18.78 6.63
N THR A 206 -2.07 19.57 5.76
CA THR A 206 -1.93 21.03 5.91
C THR A 206 -3.12 21.80 5.33
N PHE A 207 -4.13 21.10 4.77
CA PHE A 207 -5.35 21.75 4.30
C PHE A 207 -5.95 22.68 5.35
N PRO A 208 -6.43 23.88 4.95
CA PRO A 208 -7.14 24.78 5.84
C PRO A 208 -8.27 24.08 6.61
N ALA A 209 -8.48 24.46 7.88
CA ALA A 209 -9.46 23.83 8.77
C ALA A 209 -10.87 23.76 8.15
N GLU A 210 -11.27 24.79 7.41
CA GLU A 210 -12.56 24.82 6.71
C GLU A 210 -12.70 23.74 5.61
N ILE A 211 -11.62 23.35 4.95
CA ILE A 211 -11.60 22.25 3.97
C ILE A 211 -11.64 20.90 4.71
N VAL A 212 -10.97 20.80 5.86
CA VAL A 212 -11.03 19.59 6.71
C VAL A 212 -12.46 19.33 7.19
N GLU A 213 -13.21 20.37 7.54
CA GLU A 213 -14.62 20.24 7.95
C GLU A 213 -15.53 19.72 6.82
N VAL A 214 -15.27 20.14 5.57
CA VAL A 214 -15.96 19.59 4.39
C VAL A 214 -15.76 18.08 4.31
N MET A 215 -14.51 17.61 4.46
CA MET A 215 -14.19 16.18 4.46
C MET A 215 -14.87 15.42 5.61
N ASN A 216 -14.83 15.97 6.81
CA ASN A 216 -15.46 15.37 7.98
C ASN A 216 -16.96 15.17 7.76
N LEU A 217 -17.63 16.15 7.15
CA LEU A 217 -19.04 16.04 6.81
C LEU A 217 -19.29 14.95 5.75
N VAL A 218 -18.51 14.91 4.68
CA VAL A 218 -18.63 13.87 3.65
C VAL A 218 -18.45 12.47 4.25
N ILE A 219 -17.41 12.27 5.06
CA ILE A 219 -17.18 10.99 5.76
C ILE A 219 -18.36 10.64 6.67
N LYS A 220 -18.90 11.61 7.40
CA LYS A 220 -20.05 11.42 8.29
C LYS A 220 -21.28 10.95 7.51
N ILE A 221 -21.55 11.54 6.35
CA ILE A 221 -22.67 11.17 5.47
C ILE A 221 -22.45 9.77 4.89
N ILE A 222 -21.27 9.48 4.35
CA ILE A 222 -20.94 8.15 3.83
C ILE A 222 -21.15 7.09 4.91
N ASN A 223 -20.63 7.33 6.12
CA ASN A 223 -20.79 6.41 7.24
C ASN A 223 -22.25 6.27 7.70
N SER A 224 -23.06 7.33 7.65
CA SER A 224 -24.47 7.24 8.06
C SER A 224 -25.30 6.36 7.11
N ILE A 225 -24.94 6.34 5.82
CA ILE A 225 -25.54 5.49 4.80
C ILE A 225 -25.01 4.05 4.91
N LEU A 226 -23.69 3.88 4.95
CA LEU A 226 -23.05 2.55 4.84
C LEU A 226 -23.01 1.76 6.15
N ALA A 227 -22.96 2.40 7.32
CA ALA A 227 -22.87 1.69 8.60
C ALA A 227 -24.20 1.01 9.00
N LYS A 228 -25.33 1.49 8.48
CA LYS A 228 -26.66 0.91 8.75
C LYS A 228 -27.03 -0.02 7.61
N ALA A 229 -27.03 -1.34 7.86
CA ALA A 229 -27.32 -2.36 6.85
C ALA A 229 -28.64 -2.15 6.09
N LEU A 230 -29.67 -1.58 6.73
CA LEU A 230 -30.92 -1.21 6.06
C LEU A 230 -30.73 -0.04 5.09
N TYR A 231 -30.07 1.04 5.53
CA TYR A 231 -29.85 2.23 4.71
C TYR A 231 -28.95 1.91 3.53
N HIS A 232 -27.90 1.11 3.74
CA HIS A 232 -27.01 0.67 2.67
C HIS A 232 -27.77 -0.10 1.59
N ARG A 233 -28.58 -1.09 1.96
CA ARG A 233 -29.40 -1.84 0.99
C ARG A 233 -30.40 -0.95 0.25
N GLN A 234 -31.07 -0.05 0.97
CA GLN A 234 -32.03 0.89 0.38
C GLN A 234 -31.34 1.86 -0.59
N PHE A 235 -30.15 2.35 -0.24
CA PHE A 235 -29.38 3.25 -1.08
C PHE A 235 -28.88 2.55 -2.36
N LYS A 236 -28.38 1.31 -2.25
CA LYS A 236 -27.99 0.52 -3.42
C LYS A 236 -29.17 0.29 -4.36
N TYR A 237 -30.32 -0.09 -3.82
CA TYR A 237 -31.53 -0.29 -4.59
C TYR A 237 -31.99 1.01 -5.27
N PHE A 238 -31.94 2.14 -4.56
CA PHE A 238 -32.23 3.45 -5.14
C PHE A 238 -31.28 3.81 -6.31
N LEU A 239 -29.97 3.57 -6.15
CA LEU A 239 -28.99 3.79 -7.22
C LEU A 239 -29.24 2.90 -8.45
N GLU A 240 -29.69 1.67 -8.24
CA GLU A 240 -30.07 0.74 -9.31
C GLU A 240 -31.35 1.21 -10.04
N GLU A 241 -32.35 1.72 -9.32
CA GLU A 241 -33.61 2.19 -9.90
C GLU A 241 -33.43 3.40 -10.82
N ILE A 242 -32.49 4.28 -10.51
CA ILE A 242 -32.20 5.50 -11.30
C ILE A 242 -31.11 5.29 -12.35
N ASP A 243 -30.64 4.05 -12.53
CA ASP A 243 -29.54 3.68 -13.43
C ASP A 243 -28.29 4.56 -13.21
N SER A 244 -27.94 4.80 -11.94
CA SER A 244 -26.79 5.63 -11.58
C SER A 244 -25.50 5.00 -12.10
N GLN A 245 -24.51 5.84 -12.40
CA GLN A 245 -23.19 5.41 -12.88
C GLN A 245 -22.53 4.38 -11.94
N PHE A 246 -22.88 4.42 -10.65
CA PHE A 246 -22.28 3.58 -9.64
C PHE A 246 -23.35 2.84 -8.83
N SER A 247 -23.04 1.59 -8.48
CA SER A 247 -23.91 0.74 -7.67
C SER A 247 -23.75 0.95 -6.15
N ASP A 248 -22.76 1.74 -5.72
CA ASP A 248 -22.44 1.95 -4.30
C ASP A 248 -21.47 3.13 -4.05
N LEU A 249 -21.42 3.57 -2.78
CA LEU A 249 -20.40 4.49 -2.26
C LEU A 249 -19.14 3.75 -1.79
N LEU A 250 -18.05 4.50 -1.65
CA LEU A 250 -16.78 3.97 -1.14
C LEU A 250 -16.62 4.33 0.34
N LEU A 251 -16.35 3.31 1.18
CA LEU A 251 -15.94 3.53 2.56
C LEU A 251 -14.56 4.18 2.61
N HIS A 252 -14.44 5.20 3.46
CA HIS A 252 -13.14 5.78 3.78
C HIS A 252 -12.42 4.92 4.83
N ASN A 253 -11.17 4.51 4.53
CA ASN A 253 -10.25 3.97 5.53
C ASN A 253 -9.25 5.05 5.94
N LYS A 254 -9.26 5.45 7.21
CA LYS A 254 -8.37 6.48 7.78
C LYS A 254 -6.87 6.23 7.52
N VAL A 255 -6.47 4.95 7.39
CA VAL A 255 -5.07 4.53 7.23
C VAL A 255 -4.56 4.75 5.79
N ARG A 256 -5.44 4.82 4.79
CA ARG A 256 -5.04 4.93 3.38
C ARG A 256 -5.55 6.22 2.76
N TRP A 257 -4.67 7.22 2.65
CA TRP A 257 -4.96 8.51 2.02
C TRP A 257 -5.63 8.37 0.65
N LEU A 258 -5.14 7.46 -0.22
CA LEU A 258 -5.75 7.15 -1.53
C LEU A 258 -7.26 6.87 -1.47
N SER A 259 -7.74 6.28 -0.37
CA SER A 259 -9.17 6.00 -0.20
C SER A 259 -10.01 7.28 -0.02
N ARG A 260 -9.42 8.36 0.52
CA ARG A 260 -10.10 9.67 0.70
C ARG A 260 -10.45 10.29 -0.64
N GLY A 261 -9.49 10.42 -1.54
CA GLY A 261 -9.74 11.00 -2.87
C GLY A 261 -10.76 10.21 -3.66
N ASN A 262 -10.69 8.87 -3.63
CA ASN A 262 -11.65 8.03 -4.31
C ASN A 262 -13.06 8.15 -3.71
N ALA A 263 -13.17 8.19 -2.38
CA ALA A 263 -14.46 8.39 -1.70
C ALA A 263 -15.07 9.77 -1.99
N LEU A 264 -14.26 10.84 -1.94
CA LEU A 264 -14.69 12.20 -2.30
C LEU A 264 -15.16 12.28 -3.75
N HIS A 265 -14.39 11.73 -4.68
CA HIS A 265 -14.75 11.72 -6.10
C HIS A 265 -16.04 10.92 -6.36
N ARG A 266 -16.19 9.75 -5.72
CA ARG A 266 -17.45 8.98 -5.79
C ARG A 266 -18.62 9.76 -5.21
N PHE A 267 -18.42 10.42 -4.08
CA PHE A 267 -19.44 11.26 -3.45
C PHE A 267 -19.86 12.41 -4.35
N ALA A 268 -18.92 13.06 -5.05
CA ALA A 268 -19.20 14.15 -5.98
C ALA A 268 -20.07 13.69 -7.15
N LEU A 269 -19.73 12.54 -7.74
CA LEU A 269 -20.47 11.98 -8.86
C LEU A 269 -21.87 11.49 -8.48
N CYS A 270 -22.09 11.11 -7.22
CA CYS A 270 -23.39 10.70 -6.69
C CYS A 270 -24.07 11.81 -5.86
N LEU A 271 -23.62 13.07 -5.95
CA LEU A 271 -24.08 14.11 -5.02
C LEU A 271 -25.59 14.33 -5.10
N SER A 272 -26.16 14.30 -6.30
CA SER A 272 -27.59 14.49 -6.52
C SER A 272 -28.42 13.35 -5.91
N GLU A 273 -27.97 12.12 -6.11
CA GLU A 273 -28.54 10.89 -5.60
C GLU A 273 -28.49 10.85 -4.07
N ILE A 274 -27.35 11.25 -3.51
CA ILE A 274 -27.14 11.34 -2.06
C ILE A 274 -28.10 12.37 -1.45
N LYS A 275 -28.22 13.56 -2.04
CA LYS A 275 -29.18 14.58 -1.58
C LYS A 275 -30.61 14.06 -1.57
N THR A 276 -31.07 13.46 -2.67
CA THR A 276 -32.42 12.89 -2.78
C THR A 276 -32.66 11.81 -1.72
N PHE A 277 -31.73 10.85 -1.59
CA PHE A 277 -31.86 9.79 -0.59
C PHE A 277 -31.87 10.31 0.85
N LEU A 278 -31.04 11.31 1.17
CA LEU A 278 -30.97 11.89 2.51
C LEU A 278 -32.28 12.62 2.88
N ASN A 279 -32.87 13.34 1.93
CA ASN A 279 -34.17 14.00 2.10
C ASN A 279 -35.28 12.98 2.37
N GLU A 280 -35.31 11.85 1.64
CA GLU A 280 -36.26 10.75 1.90
C GLU A 280 -36.12 10.14 3.29
N LYS A 281 -34.91 10.14 3.86
CA LYS A 281 -34.64 9.65 5.22
C LYS A 281 -34.81 10.72 6.29
N SER A 282 -35.26 11.93 5.94
CA SER A 282 -35.34 13.09 6.84
C SER A 282 -34.02 13.33 7.59
N ASN A 283 -32.90 13.13 6.89
CA ASN A 283 -31.55 13.34 7.41
C ASN A 283 -30.87 14.46 6.63
N ASP A 284 -31.37 15.68 6.84
CA ASP A 284 -30.98 16.83 6.05
C ASP A 284 -29.60 17.35 6.43
N HIS A 285 -28.85 17.76 5.41
CA HIS A 285 -27.54 18.37 5.54
C HIS A 285 -27.53 19.69 4.76
N PRO A 286 -27.93 20.83 5.39
CA PRO A 286 -28.05 22.12 4.72
C PRO A 286 -26.77 22.59 4.01
N GLN A 287 -25.61 22.15 4.49
CA GLN A 287 -24.32 22.44 3.89
C GLN A 287 -24.22 21.95 2.44
N LEU A 288 -24.93 20.88 2.07
CA LEU A 288 -24.93 20.37 0.70
C LEU A 288 -25.63 21.32 -0.28
N GLU A 289 -26.39 22.30 0.21
CA GLU A 289 -27.01 23.37 -0.60
C GLU A 289 -26.30 24.72 -0.46
N GLU A 290 -25.29 24.82 0.41
CA GLU A 290 -24.57 26.07 0.64
C GLU A 290 -23.48 26.27 -0.43
N ASP A 291 -23.58 27.37 -1.18
CA ASP A 291 -22.64 27.69 -2.26
C ASP A 291 -21.18 27.68 -1.80
N LYS A 292 -20.87 28.33 -0.68
CA LYS A 292 -19.50 28.37 -0.12
C LYS A 292 -18.97 26.97 0.20
N TRP A 293 -19.84 26.09 0.70
CA TRP A 293 -19.46 24.72 1.02
C TRP A 293 -19.23 23.91 -0.25
N LEU A 294 -20.12 24.03 -1.25
CA LEU A 294 -20.02 23.33 -2.53
C LEU A 294 -18.77 23.75 -3.32
N GLN A 295 -18.39 25.03 -3.28
CA GLN A 295 -17.12 25.48 -3.87
C GLN A 295 -15.92 24.77 -3.21
N LYS A 296 -15.87 24.74 -1.87
CA LYS A 296 -14.78 24.06 -1.12
C LYS A 296 -14.77 22.56 -1.37
N PHE A 297 -15.95 21.94 -1.45
CA PHE A 297 -16.10 20.53 -1.76
C PHE A 297 -15.53 20.20 -3.15
N ASN A 298 -15.94 20.93 -4.19
CA ASN A 298 -15.45 20.70 -5.55
C ASN A 298 -13.94 20.96 -5.68
N PHE A 299 -13.43 22.01 -5.04
CA PHE A 299 -12.00 22.28 -4.94
C PHE A 299 -11.24 21.11 -4.26
N MET A 300 -11.80 20.56 -3.18
CA MET A 300 -11.21 19.45 -2.45
C MET A 300 -11.19 18.16 -3.27
N VAL A 301 -12.25 17.87 -4.02
CA VAL A 301 -12.31 16.72 -4.93
C VAL A 301 -11.20 16.81 -5.98
N ASP A 302 -11.06 17.96 -6.64
CA ASP A 302 -10.03 18.18 -7.66
C ASP A 302 -8.62 18.06 -7.08
N THR A 303 -8.36 18.68 -5.93
CA THR A 303 -7.02 18.68 -5.31
C THR A 303 -6.63 17.30 -4.78
N THR A 304 -7.56 16.61 -4.12
CA THR A 304 -7.31 15.26 -3.60
C THR A 304 -7.10 14.25 -4.73
N MET A 305 -7.75 14.44 -5.88
CA MET A 305 -7.51 13.57 -7.04
C MET A 305 -6.11 13.74 -7.62
N LYS A 306 -5.59 14.97 -7.69
CA LYS A 306 -4.19 15.22 -8.10
C LYS A 306 -3.19 14.61 -7.13
N LEU A 307 -3.44 14.73 -5.83
CA LEU A 307 -2.63 14.09 -4.79
C LEU A 307 -2.65 12.56 -4.95
N ASN A 308 -3.81 11.97 -5.23
CA ASN A 308 -3.92 10.54 -5.54
C ASN A 308 -3.11 10.14 -6.79
N GLU A 309 -3.15 10.93 -7.86
CA GLU A 309 -2.36 10.69 -9.07
C GLU A 309 -0.85 10.72 -8.76
N LEU A 310 -0.37 11.74 -8.03
CA LEU A 310 1.02 11.81 -7.59
C LEU A 310 1.38 10.59 -6.74
N ASN A 311 0.57 10.26 -5.73
CA ASN A 311 0.80 9.16 -4.82
C ASN A 311 0.93 7.81 -5.55
N LEU A 312 0.13 7.56 -6.59
CA LEU A 312 0.24 6.37 -7.43
C LEU A 312 1.55 6.32 -8.22
N LYS A 313 2.04 7.46 -8.73
CA LYS A 313 3.33 7.55 -9.43
C LYS A 313 4.52 7.38 -8.49
N LEU A 314 4.37 7.79 -7.23
CA LEU A 314 5.39 7.63 -6.20
C LEU A 314 5.52 6.18 -5.69
N GLN A 315 4.59 5.31 -6.08
CA GLN A 315 4.57 3.89 -5.73
C GLN A 315 5.04 3.02 -6.89
N GLY A 316 5.32 1.75 -6.58
CA GLY A 316 5.65 0.73 -7.57
C GLY A 316 7.13 0.32 -7.57
N LYS A 317 7.43 -0.71 -8.37
CA LYS A 317 8.77 -1.29 -8.47
C LYS A 317 9.52 -0.66 -9.64
N GLY A 318 10.83 -0.51 -9.48
CA GLY A 318 11.72 -0.10 -10.56
C GLY A 318 11.95 1.41 -10.69
N ASN A 319 11.27 2.24 -9.88
CA ASN A 319 11.49 3.68 -9.90
C ASN A 319 12.74 4.05 -9.06
N PRO A 320 13.76 4.67 -9.67
CA PRO A 320 14.89 5.21 -8.93
C PRO A 320 14.51 6.51 -8.20
N ALA A 321 15.28 6.88 -7.17
CA ALA A 321 14.98 8.05 -6.33
C ALA A 321 14.88 9.35 -7.14
N TYR A 322 15.70 9.54 -8.17
CA TYR A 322 15.64 10.75 -9.02
C TYR A 322 14.34 10.85 -9.81
N ALA A 323 13.78 9.73 -10.30
CA ALA A 323 12.51 9.74 -11.03
C ALA A 323 11.34 10.09 -10.09
N LEU A 324 11.39 9.59 -8.85
CA LEU A 324 10.41 9.98 -7.82
C LEU A 324 10.49 11.47 -7.50
N LEU A 325 11.71 12.02 -7.42
CA LEU A 325 11.93 13.44 -7.22
C LEU A 325 11.41 14.26 -8.41
N GLU A 326 11.63 13.82 -9.65
CA GLU A 326 11.11 14.47 -10.85
C GLU A 326 9.57 14.56 -10.83
N GLU A 327 8.87 13.52 -10.37
CA GLU A 327 7.41 13.55 -10.22
C GLU A 327 6.96 14.59 -9.18
N VAL A 328 7.68 14.69 -8.04
CA VAL A 328 7.40 15.73 -7.04
C VAL A 328 7.66 17.13 -7.59
N VAL A 329 8.80 17.35 -8.24
CA VAL A 329 9.13 18.66 -8.87
C VAL A 329 8.13 19.01 -9.96
N CYS A 330 7.64 18.04 -10.73
CA CYS A 330 6.58 18.26 -11.70
C CYS A 330 5.25 18.65 -11.02
N PHE A 331 4.95 18.08 -9.86
CA PHE A 331 3.78 18.43 -9.06
C PHE A 331 3.90 19.80 -8.39
N GLU A 332 5.11 20.20 -7.97
CA GLU A 332 5.42 21.54 -7.43
C GLU A 332 5.17 22.69 -8.41
N LYS A 333 4.88 22.38 -9.69
CA LYS A 333 4.21 23.31 -10.62
C LYS A 333 2.80 23.72 -10.19
N ILE A 334 2.41 23.42 -8.94
CA ILE A 334 1.25 24.01 -8.24
C ILE A 334 1.22 25.53 -8.32
N LEU A 335 2.38 26.20 -8.48
CA LEU A 335 2.46 27.64 -8.78
C LEU A 335 1.66 28.02 -10.03
N PHE A 336 1.66 27.17 -11.07
CA PHE A 336 0.83 27.39 -12.25
C PHE A 336 -0.66 27.21 -11.95
N PHE A 337 -1.02 26.35 -10.99
CA PHE A 337 -2.41 26.20 -10.55
C PHE A 337 -2.87 27.45 -9.80
N VAL A 338 -2.00 28.01 -8.95
CA VAL A 338 -2.20 29.29 -8.26
C VAL A 338 -2.40 30.43 -9.26
N GLU A 339 -1.48 30.62 -10.22
CA GLU A 339 -1.57 31.68 -11.23
C GLU A 339 -2.88 31.62 -12.04
N ASN A 340 -3.29 30.40 -12.42
CA ASN A 340 -4.56 30.19 -13.10
C ASN A 340 -5.75 30.51 -12.20
N MET A 341 -5.72 30.07 -10.93
CA MET A 341 -6.77 30.36 -9.94
C MET A 341 -6.92 31.87 -9.72
N GLU A 342 -5.81 32.59 -9.50
CA GLU A 342 -5.78 34.05 -9.36
C GLU A 342 -6.32 34.77 -10.61
N SER A 343 -6.05 34.20 -11.80
CA SER A 343 -6.60 34.67 -13.07
C SER A 343 -8.03 34.23 -13.36
N SER A 344 -8.71 33.59 -12.40
CA SER A 344 -10.07 33.02 -12.53
C SER A 344 -10.20 31.95 -13.64
N LYS A 345 -9.09 31.32 -14.02
CA LYS A 345 -9.02 30.21 -14.96
C LYS A 345 -8.95 28.89 -14.18
N LEU A 346 -9.81 27.93 -14.53
CA LEU A 346 -9.91 26.64 -13.86
C LEU A 346 -9.57 25.45 -14.79
N PRO A 347 -8.47 25.46 -15.56
CA PRO A 347 -8.14 24.35 -16.46
C PRO A 347 -7.80 23.06 -15.72
N HIS A 348 -7.35 23.17 -14.46
CA HIS A 348 -6.91 22.05 -13.63
C HIS A 348 -7.94 21.61 -12.58
N PHE A 349 -9.04 22.35 -12.41
CA PHE A 349 -10.06 22.11 -11.40
C PHE A 349 -11.39 21.82 -12.09
N LYS A 350 -11.56 20.57 -12.56
CA LYS A 350 -12.68 20.18 -13.42
C LYS A 350 -14.01 20.29 -12.66
N ASN A 351 -14.08 19.77 -11.43
CA ASN A 351 -15.30 19.79 -10.64
C ASN A 351 -15.67 21.22 -10.24
N LEU A 352 -14.69 22.03 -9.82
CA LEU A 352 -14.94 23.44 -9.47
C LEU A 352 -15.38 24.26 -10.70
N ARG A 353 -14.77 24.00 -11.86
CA ARG A 353 -15.17 24.62 -13.13
C ARG A 353 -16.59 24.23 -13.52
N GLN A 354 -16.90 22.93 -13.47
CA GLN A 354 -18.24 22.44 -13.79
C GLN A 354 -19.28 23.06 -12.87
N TYR A 355 -19.02 23.11 -11.57
CA TYR A 355 -19.91 23.77 -10.61
C TYR A 355 -20.14 25.24 -10.94
N ARG A 356 -19.08 26.00 -11.24
CA ARG A 356 -19.17 27.41 -11.68
C ARG A 356 -20.04 27.54 -12.93
N ASP A 357 -19.82 26.69 -13.92
CA ASP A 357 -20.49 26.77 -15.23
C ASP A 357 -21.97 26.39 -15.12
N GLU A 358 -22.33 25.44 -14.24
CA GLU A 358 -23.71 25.00 -14.01
C GLU A 358 -24.52 25.95 -13.13
N THR A 359 -23.88 26.61 -12.16
CA THR A 359 -24.58 27.45 -11.15
C THR A 359 -24.40 28.95 -11.39
N ASN A 360 -23.48 29.36 -12.28
CA ASN A 360 -23.01 30.73 -12.41
C ASN A 360 -22.44 31.32 -11.10
N ALA A 361 -21.96 30.47 -10.18
CA ALA A 361 -21.40 30.91 -8.90
C ALA A 361 -20.11 31.72 -9.10
N THR A 362 -19.94 32.78 -8.29
CA THR A 362 -18.68 33.53 -8.20
C THR A 362 -17.71 32.77 -7.31
N ILE A 363 -16.67 32.19 -7.91
CA ILE A 363 -15.67 31.40 -7.21
C ILE A 363 -14.78 32.30 -6.35
N ASP A 364 -14.57 31.93 -5.07
CA ASP A 364 -13.61 32.61 -4.18
C ASP A 364 -12.16 32.22 -4.52
N THR A 365 -11.68 32.75 -5.65
CA THR A 365 -10.34 32.46 -6.18
C THR A 365 -9.23 32.90 -5.24
N ASN A 366 -9.44 33.96 -4.44
CA ASN A 366 -8.46 34.42 -3.47
C ASN A 366 -8.27 33.39 -2.35
N TYR A 367 -9.37 32.89 -1.78
CA TYR A 367 -9.32 31.83 -0.77
C TYR A 367 -8.62 30.58 -1.30
N PHE A 368 -9.00 30.08 -2.48
CA PHE A 368 -8.41 28.86 -3.04
C PHE A 368 -6.94 29.03 -3.44
N SER A 369 -6.53 30.23 -3.88
CA SER A 369 -5.12 30.51 -4.19
C SER A 369 -4.25 30.51 -2.93
N ILE A 370 -4.77 31.02 -1.80
CA ILE A 370 -4.09 30.95 -0.50
C ILE A 370 -4.03 29.49 -0.03
N ALA A 371 -5.12 28.74 -0.17
CA ALA A 371 -5.17 27.34 0.21
C ALA A 371 -4.16 26.47 -0.55
N LEU A 372 -3.89 26.77 -1.83
CA LEU A 372 -2.88 26.07 -2.64
C LEU A 372 -1.43 26.43 -2.29
N LYS A 373 -1.20 27.59 -1.64
CA LYS A 373 0.13 28.04 -1.21
C LYS A 373 0.52 27.50 0.18
N THR A 374 -0.45 26.95 0.91
CA THR A 374 -0.30 26.38 2.26
C THR A 374 0.05 24.91 2.16
#